data_AF-A0A2M9P535-F1
#
_entry.id   AF-A0A2M9P535-F1
#
_cell.length_a   1.000
_cell.length_b   1.000
_cell.length_c   1.000
_cell.angle_alpha   90.00
_cell.angle_beta   90.00
_cell.angle_gamma   90.00
#
_symmetry.space_group_name_H-M   'P 1'
#
loop_
_entity.id
_entity.type
_entity.pdbx_description
1 polymer ?
#
loop_
_entity_poly.entity_id
_entity_poly.type
_entity_poly.pdbx_seq_one_letter_code
_entity_poly.pdbx_strand_id
1 'polypeptide(L)'
;VALGYAGSYNRVAAFARKWRADRQRDQQSAGRGVFVPLVFQPGEAFQFDWSEDWATIGGESTKLQVAHVKLSHSRAFLLRAYLLQTHEML
;
A
#
# COMPACT_ATOMS: atom_id res chain seq x y z
N VAL A 1 -30.80 28.48 -36.61
CA VAL A 1 -30.63 29.02 -35.24
C VAL A 1 -29.21 28.70 -34.79
N ALA A 2 -28.35 29.69 -34.58
CA ALA A 2 -26.98 29.45 -34.13
C ALA A 2 -27.00 29.21 -32.61
N LEU A 3 -26.73 27.98 -32.18
CA LEU A 3 -26.74 27.54 -30.77
C LEU A 3 -25.43 27.91 -30.04
N GLY A 4 -24.84 29.05 -30.37
CA GLY A 4 -23.54 29.47 -29.85
C GLY A 4 -23.64 30.07 -28.44
N TYR A 5 -22.60 29.87 -27.63
CA TYR A 5 -22.49 30.54 -26.33
C TYR A 5 -22.38 32.06 -26.52
N ALA A 6 -23.38 32.80 -26.09
CA ALA A 6 -23.46 34.27 -26.23
C ALA A 6 -22.49 35.05 -25.31
N GLY A 7 -21.72 34.35 -24.48
CA GLY A 7 -20.80 34.98 -23.54
C GLY A 7 -19.40 35.20 -24.11
N SER A 8 -18.56 35.87 -23.32
CA SER A 8 -17.18 36.18 -23.71
C SER A 8 -16.26 34.96 -23.55
N TYR A 9 -15.42 34.72 -24.55
CA TYR A 9 -14.30 33.77 -24.50
C TYR A 9 -13.46 33.94 -23.23
N ASN A 10 -13.22 35.18 -22.80
CA ASN A 10 -12.41 35.48 -21.62
C ASN A 10 -13.00 34.90 -20.34
N ARG A 11 -14.34 34.85 -20.22
CA ARG A 11 -15.00 34.24 -19.05
C ARG A 11 -14.84 32.72 -19.03
N VAL A 12 -14.95 32.08 -20.20
CA VAL A 12 -14.72 30.63 -20.36
C VAL A 12 -13.25 30.29 -20.06
N ALA A 13 -12.32 31.08 -20.58
CA ALA A 13 -10.89 30.88 -20.35
C ALA A 13 -10.52 31.10 -18.87
N ALA A 14 -11.10 32.09 -18.19
CA ALA A 14 -10.90 32.31 -16.76
C ALA A 14 -11.44 31.15 -15.92
N PHE A 15 -12.64 30.65 -16.23
CA PHE A 15 -13.21 29.47 -15.59
C PHE A 15 -12.33 28.23 -15.80
N ALA A 16 -11.91 27.95 -17.03
CA ALA A 16 -11.09 26.78 -17.35
C ALA A 16 -9.72 26.81 -16.65
N ARG A 17 -9.10 28.01 -16.53
CA ARG A 17 -7.85 28.18 -15.77
C ARG A 17 -8.05 27.92 -14.29
N LYS A 18 -9.11 28.49 -13.69
CA LYS A 18 -9.44 28.25 -12.27
C LYS A 18 -9.71 26.77 -12.00
N TRP A 19 -10.53 26.13 -12.83
CA TRP A 19 -10.84 24.71 -12.72
C TRP A 19 -9.60 23.82 -12.84
N ARG A 20 -8.66 24.12 -13.75
CA ARG A 20 -7.38 23.38 -13.84
C ARG A 20 -6.51 23.58 -12.62
N ALA A 21 -6.43 24.80 -12.09
CA ALA A 21 -5.65 25.08 -10.87
C ALA A 21 -6.22 24.36 -9.64
N ASP A 22 -7.55 24.32 -9.51
CA ASP A 22 -8.24 23.56 -8.45
C ASP A 22 -7.95 22.07 -8.59
N ARG A 23 -8.09 21.51 -9.80
CA ARG A 23 -7.75 20.11 -10.09
C ARG A 23 -6.28 19.77 -9.82
N GLN A 24 -5.36 20.67 -10.12
CA GLN A 24 -3.94 20.46 -9.88
C GLN A 24 -3.63 20.48 -8.38
N ARG A 25 -4.31 21.32 -7.59
CA ARG A 25 -4.25 21.27 -6.12
C ARG A 25 -4.79 19.96 -5.57
N ASP A 26 -5.95 19.50 -6.04
CA ASP A 26 -6.54 18.22 -5.64
C ASP A 26 -5.63 17.03 -6.00
N GLN A 27 -4.95 17.08 -7.14
CA GLN A 27 -4.00 16.05 -7.57
C GLN A 27 -2.69 16.10 -6.78
N GLN A 28 -2.24 17.28 -6.37
CA GLN A 28 -1.04 17.44 -5.53
C GLN A 28 -1.28 16.96 -4.09
N SER A 29 -2.49 17.13 -3.56
CA SER A 29 -2.90 16.52 -2.29
C SER A 29 -3.23 15.02 -2.42
N ALA A 30 -3.66 14.55 -3.59
CA ALA A 30 -3.85 13.14 -3.93
C ALA A 30 -2.61 12.47 -4.56
N GLY A 31 -1.40 12.89 -4.19
CA GLY A 31 -0.13 12.44 -4.77
C GLY A 31 0.23 10.95 -4.59
N ARG A 32 -0.69 10.06 -4.22
CA ARG A 32 -0.43 8.61 -4.09
C ARG A 32 -1.66 7.76 -4.46
N GLY A 33 -2.05 7.78 -5.74
CA GLY A 33 -3.02 6.83 -6.29
C GLY A 33 -4.45 7.01 -5.80
N VAL A 34 -5.36 6.23 -6.38
CA VAL A 34 -6.74 6.10 -5.90
C VAL A 34 -6.67 5.69 -4.42
N PHE A 35 -7.28 6.46 -3.52
CA PHE A 35 -7.40 6.07 -2.12
C PHE A 35 -8.32 4.85 -2.03
N VAL A 36 -7.73 3.68 -1.79
CA VAL A 36 -8.47 2.44 -1.51
C VAL A 36 -8.43 2.22 0.00
N PRO A 37 -9.55 2.44 0.73
CA PRO A 37 -9.58 2.20 2.16
C PRO A 37 -9.39 0.70 2.43
N LEU A 38 -8.25 0.35 3.03
CA LEU A 38 -7.87 -1.01 3.41
C LEU A 38 -8.56 -1.40 4.73
N VAL A 39 -9.90 -1.44 4.71
CA VAL A 39 -10.75 -1.86 5.83
C VAL A 39 -11.22 -3.28 5.54
N PHE A 40 -10.94 -4.19 6.47
CA PHE A 40 -11.24 -5.61 6.34
C PHE A 40 -11.97 -6.10 7.59
N GLN A 41 -12.84 -7.08 7.45
CA GLN A 41 -13.43 -7.83 8.57
C GLN A 41 -12.39 -8.80 9.17
N PRO A 42 -12.60 -9.25 10.42
CA PRO A 42 -11.79 -10.32 11.00
C PRO A 42 -11.72 -11.55 10.06
N GLY A 43 -10.50 -11.97 9.71
CA GLY A 43 -10.26 -13.13 8.84
C GLY A 43 -10.37 -12.88 7.33
N GLU A 44 -10.81 -11.70 6.89
CA GLU A 44 -11.01 -11.41 5.46
C GLU A 44 -9.69 -11.29 4.68
N ALA A 45 -8.67 -10.66 5.29
CA ALA A 45 -7.38 -10.48 4.64
C ALA A 45 -6.23 -10.57 5.63
N PHE A 46 -5.09 -11.05 5.13
CA PHE A 46 -3.81 -11.07 5.81
C PHE A 46 -2.68 -10.85 4.82
N GLN A 47 -1.55 -10.37 5.33
CA GLN A 47 -0.28 -10.30 4.60
C GLN A 47 0.59 -11.47 5.04
N PHE A 48 1.27 -12.10 4.09
CA PHE A 48 2.21 -13.19 4.34
C PHE A 48 3.57 -12.83 3.74
N ASP A 49 4.64 -13.07 4.49
CA ASP A 49 6.01 -12.86 4.04
C ASP A 49 6.99 -13.82 4.73
N TRP A 50 8.20 -13.95 4.18
CA TRP A 50 9.30 -14.70 4.75
C TRP A 50 10.46 -13.79 5.10
N SER A 51 11.14 -14.06 6.22
CA SER A 51 12.42 -13.43 6.54
C SER A 51 13.44 -14.45 7.04
N GLU A 52 14.70 -14.05 7.00
CA GLU A 52 15.75 -14.72 7.77
C GLU A 52 16.03 -13.90 9.02
N ASP A 53 16.03 -14.54 10.18
CA ASP A 53 16.29 -13.89 11.48
C ASP A 53 17.18 -14.78 12.36
N TRP A 54 17.71 -14.20 13.45
CA TRP A 54 18.56 -14.90 14.41
C TRP A 54 17.87 -15.01 15.77
N ALA A 55 17.98 -16.18 16.40
CA ALA A 55 17.53 -16.39 17.77
C ALA A 55 18.52 -17.24 18.55
N THR A 56 18.58 -17.05 19.87
CA THR A 56 19.40 -17.91 20.73
C THR A 56 18.64 -19.17 21.12
N ILE A 57 19.13 -20.34 20.68
CA ILE A 57 18.57 -21.65 20.99
C ILE A 57 19.65 -22.47 21.67
N GLY A 58 19.40 -22.97 22.88
CA GLY A 58 20.40 -23.75 23.63
C GLY A 58 21.68 -22.98 23.99
N GLY A 59 21.64 -21.64 24.01
CA GLY A 59 22.81 -20.78 24.24
C GLY A 59 23.61 -20.43 22.99
N GLU A 60 23.25 -20.98 21.82
CA GLU A 60 23.89 -20.69 20.55
C GLU A 60 23.03 -19.75 19.69
N SER A 61 23.68 -18.84 18.95
CA SER A 61 23.00 -18.00 17.97
C SER A 61 22.67 -18.82 16.73
N THR A 62 21.38 -19.03 16.47
CA THR A 62 20.88 -19.86 15.37
C THR A 62 20.13 -19.02 14.35
N LYS A 63 20.49 -19.16 13.07
CA LYS A 63 19.78 -18.53 11.95
C LYS A 63 18.53 -19.34 11.59
N LEU A 64 17.41 -18.65 11.39
CA LEU A 64 16.09 -19.23 11.16
C LEU A 64 15.44 -18.61 9.94
N GLN A 65 14.65 -19.41 9.22
CA GLN A 65 13.66 -18.89 8.27
C GLN A 65 12.33 -18.71 9.00
N VAL A 66 11.77 -17.51 8.96
CA VAL A 66 10.56 -17.18 9.71
C VAL A 66 9.45 -16.82 8.74
N ALA A 67 8.35 -17.57 8.82
CA ALA A 67 7.11 -17.28 8.14
C ALA A 67 6.28 -16.30 8.98
N HIS A 68 5.90 -15.18 8.38
CA HIS A 68 5.14 -14.11 9.02
C HIS A 68 3.76 -13.99 8.43
N VAL A 69 2.72 -14.01 9.28
CA VAL A 69 1.35 -13.65 8.91
C VAL A 69 0.94 -12.43 9.72
N LYS A 70 0.44 -11.39 9.05
CA LYS A 70 -0.13 -10.21 9.67
C LYS A 70 -1.60 -10.06 9.29
N LEU A 71 -2.49 -10.10 10.26
CA LEU A 71 -3.92 -9.94 10.03
C LEU A 71 -4.24 -8.47 9.67
N SER A 72 -4.95 -8.23 8.56
CA SER A 72 -5.19 -6.86 8.09
C SER A 72 -6.17 -6.07 8.97
N HIS A 73 -7.13 -6.76 9.59
CA HIS A 73 -8.11 -6.16 10.52
C HIS A 73 -7.47 -5.76 11.86
N SER A 74 -6.90 -6.72 12.59
CA SER A 74 -6.40 -6.52 13.96
C SER A 74 -4.93 -6.11 14.04
N ARG A 75 -4.17 -6.25 12.95
CA ARG A 75 -2.71 -6.10 12.90
C ARG A 75 -1.92 -7.08 13.78
N ALA A 76 -2.59 -8.11 14.32
CA ALA A 76 -1.93 -9.19 15.05
C ALA A 76 -1.02 -10.01 14.15
N PHE A 77 0.04 -10.58 14.74
CA PHE A 77 1.03 -11.40 14.04
C PHE A 77 0.93 -12.87 14.46
N LEU A 78 1.08 -13.76 13.50
CA LEU A 78 1.38 -15.17 13.72
C LEU A 78 2.74 -15.45 13.07
N LEU A 79 3.66 -16.04 13.84
CA LEU A 79 5.03 -16.31 13.40
C LEU A 79 5.32 -17.81 13.52
N ARG A 80 6.01 -18.36 12.53
CA ARG A 80 6.55 -19.72 12.60
C ARG A 80 7.99 -19.72 12.11
N ALA A 81 8.92 -20.09 13.00
CA ALA A 81 10.32 -20.25 12.65
C ALA A 81 10.65 -21.70 12.28
N TYR A 82 11.55 -21.86 11.32
CA TYR A 82 12.12 -23.12 10.86
C TYR A 82 13.65 -23.03 10.93
N LEU A 83 14.29 -24.14 11.31
CA LEU A 83 15.73 -24.27 11.18
C LEU A 83 16.12 -24.18 9.71
N LEU A 84 17.20 -23.47 9.41
CA LEU A 84 17.71 -23.37 8.05
C LEU A 84 18.19 -24.75 7.58
N GLN A 85 17.60 -25.28 6.52
CA GLN A 85 18.11 -26.48 5.88
C GLN A 85 19.30 -26.12 4.99
N THR A 86 20.52 -26.42 5.45
CA THR A 86 21.70 -26.40 4.60
C THR A 86 21.65 -27.61 3.66
N HIS A 87 21.65 -27.38 2.35
CA HIS A 87 21.83 -28.48 1.40
C HIS A 87 23.25 -28.99 1.53
N GLU A 88 23.43 -30.20 2.04
CA GLU A 88 24.68 -30.93 1.88
C GLU A 88 24.70 -31.49 0.45
N MET A 89 25.54 -30.93 -0.42
CA MET A 89 25.83 -31.54 -1.72
C MET A 89 26.80 -32.70 -1.52
N LEU A 90 26.37 -33.91 -1.87
CA LEU A 90 27.24 -35.06 -2.14
C LEU A 90 27.49 -35.18 -3.64
#